data_AF-A0A417YQC6-F1
#
_entry.id   AF-A0A417YQC6-F1
#
_cell.length_a   1.000
_cell.length_b   1.000
_cell.length_c   1.000
_cell.angle_alpha   90.00
_cell.angle_beta   90.00
_cell.angle_gamma   90.00
#
_symmetry.space_group_name_H-M   'P 1'
#
loop_
_entity.id
_entity.type
_entity.pdbx_description
1 polymer ?
#
loop_
_entity_poly.entity_id
_entity_poly.type
_entity_poly.pdbx_seq_one_letter_code
_entity_poly.pdbx_strand_id
1 'polypeptide(L)'
;MFAKKKRPADLLDTVGNFYEVTVLEDIKSDGEEVKKVICGELRGWVYDDNRGLTTVLLWEVGDSSADEYYDGDILDVKPMERPVMVSDMFFTPYKGRAFEIGQKVDVYRNLHTNNGYSIRDAKTGLVLAHCSTVQLTNARFHVSESGRQKTVSEKRKRVHAFVRGTLAAYNVQVPSGFKKVIYNPYYTTLFTEAETKKTLTTSDEVVCSGKYAYVRESFTNGGNNGA
;
A
#
# COMPACT_ATOMS: atom_id res chain seq x y z
N MET A 1 32.74 20.14 -2.97
CA MET A 1 31.73 20.25 -1.90
C MET A 1 31.05 18.88 -1.80
N PHE A 2 31.41 18.05 -0.83
CA PHE A 2 30.75 16.75 -0.65
C PHE A 2 29.39 17.00 0.01
N ALA A 3 28.29 16.57 -0.62
CA ALA A 3 26.98 16.66 0.00
C ALA A 3 26.99 15.80 1.28
N LYS A 4 26.79 16.44 2.44
CA LYS A 4 26.70 15.75 3.72
C LYS A 4 25.53 14.77 3.64
N LYS A 5 25.78 13.46 3.80
CA LYS A 5 24.73 12.44 3.80
C LYS A 5 23.74 12.81 4.91
N LYS A 6 22.47 13.03 4.57
CA LYS A 6 21.41 13.30 5.55
C LYS A 6 21.32 12.13 6.53
N ARG A 7 21.15 12.43 7.82
CA ARG A 7 20.82 11.42 8.84
C ARG A 7 19.38 10.94 8.59
N PRO A 8 19.02 9.71 8.99
CA PRO A 8 17.65 9.21 8.81
C PRO A 8 16.59 10.16 9.37
N ALA A 9 16.81 10.69 10.59
CA ALA A 9 15.91 11.65 11.23
C ALA A 9 15.70 12.93 10.39
N ASP A 10 16.70 13.38 9.62
CA ASP A 10 16.59 14.57 8.76
C ASP A 10 15.63 14.36 7.55
N LEU A 11 15.10 13.14 7.36
CA LEU A 11 14.07 12.82 6.38
C LEU A 11 12.64 13.05 6.92
N LEU A 12 12.47 13.23 8.23
CA LEU A 12 11.22 13.64 8.88
C LEU A 12 11.06 15.16 8.79
N ASP A 13 10.81 15.63 7.58
CA ASP A 13 10.93 17.05 7.21
C ASP A 13 9.62 17.83 7.20
N THR A 14 8.47 17.14 7.12
CA THR A 14 7.19 17.77 6.84
C THR A 14 6.14 17.33 7.87
N VAL A 15 5.81 18.22 8.80
CA VAL A 15 4.73 17.99 9.79
C VAL A 15 3.41 17.71 9.06
N GLY A 16 2.69 16.68 9.50
CA GLY A 16 1.45 16.21 8.88
C GLY A 16 1.64 15.12 7.82
N ASN A 17 2.86 14.87 7.35
CA ASN A 17 3.15 13.72 6.50
C ASN A 17 3.27 12.43 7.32
N PHE A 18 3.05 11.31 6.66
CA PHE A 18 3.15 9.98 7.25
C PHE A 18 4.47 9.33 6.85
N TYR A 19 5.05 8.58 7.77
CA TYR A 19 6.33 7.88 7.58
C TYR A 19 6.28 6.48 8.18
N GLU A 20 6.98 5.54 7.53
CA GLU A 20 7.45 4.30 8.15
C GLU A 20 8.83 4.60 8.75
N VAL A 21 8.96 4.45 10.06
CA VAL A 21 10.14 4.82 10.84
C VAL A 21 10.65 3.59 11.57
N THR A 22 11.92 3.22 11.35
CA THR A 22 12.58 2.18 12.15
C THR A 22 13.35 2.86 13.28
N VAL A 23 13.01 2.51 14.52
CA VAL A 23 13.65 3.05 15.72
C VAL A 23 14.39 1.95 16.47
N LEU A 24 15.52 2.32 17.08
CA LEU A 24 16.22 1.50 18.07
C LEU A 24 15.47 1.61 19.40
N GLU A 25 14.90 0.51 19.90
CA GLU A 25 14.20 0.50 21.20
C GLU A 25 15.13 0.10 22.35
N ASP A 26 16.00 -0.88 22.11
CA ASP A 26 16.89 -1.42 23.14
C ASP A 26 18.14 -2.04 22.51
N ILE A 27 19.19 -2.20 23.32
CA ILE A 27 20.37 -3.01 22.99
C ILE A 27 20.52 -4.05 24.09
N LYS A 28 20.32 -5.32 23.73
CA LYS A 28 20.45 -6.43 24.67
C LYS A 28 21.88 -6.55 25.20
N SER A 29 22.04 -7.26 26.30
CA SER A 29 23.35 -7.48 26.94
C SER A 29 24.40 -8.14 26.05
N ASP A 30 23.99 -8.85 25.00
CA ASP A 30 24.85 -9.48 24.00
C ASP A 30 25.18 -8.58 22.79
N GLY A 31 24.69 -7.34 22.79
CA GLY A 31 24.87 -6.37 21.72
C GLY A 31 23.85 -6.46 20.60
N GLU A 32 22.83 -7.33 20.70
CA GLU A 32 21.75 -7.37 19.72
C GLU A 32 20.83 -6.14 19.84
N GLU A 33 20.67 -5.40 18.73
CA GLU A 33 19.75 -4.27 18.63
C GLU A 33 18.29 -4.74 18.49
N VAL A 34 17.42 -4.28 19.39
CA VAL A 34 15.96 -4.44 19.29
C VAL A 34 15.39 -3.23 18.56
N LYS A 35 14.65 -3.49 17.47
CA LYS A 35 14.11 -2.45 16.60
C LYS A 35 12.60 -2.53 16.54
N LYS A 36 11.94 -1.37 16.54
CA LYS A 36 10.51 -1.24 16.26
C LYS A 36 10.30 -0.50 14.95
N VAL A 37 9.32 -0.92 14.18
CA VAL A 37 8.84 -0.19 13.00
C VAL A 37 7.53 0.50 13.36
N ILE A 38 7.50 1.81 13.19
CA ILE A 38 6.35 2.67 13.48
C ILE A 38 5.82 3.22 12.16
N CYS A 39 4.52 3.13 11.96
CA CYS A 39 3.83 3.83 10.87
C CYS A 39 3.05 4.99 11.50
N GLY A 40 3.46 6.23 11.25
CA GLY A 40 2.93 7.37 12.00
C GLY A 40 2.96 8.70 11.27
N GLU A 41 2.16 9.65 11.76
CA GLU A 41 2.17 11.04 11.32
C GLU A 41 3.23 11.84 12.09
N LEU A 42 4.09 12.57 11.38
CA LEU A 42 5.02 13.50 12.02
C LEU A 42 4.26 14.69 12.62
N ARG A 43 4.36 14.87 13.92
CA ARG A 43 3.72 15.99 14.65
C ARG A 43 4.65 17.15 14.92
N GLY A 44 5.95 16.92 14.83
CA GLY A 44 6.94 17.98 14.98
C GLY A 44 8.18 17.47 15.70
N TRP A 45 8.95 18.45 16.17
CA TRP A 45 10.22 18.26 16.82
C TRP A 45 10.23 19.05 18.11
N VAL A 46 10.82 18.48 19.16
CA VAL A 46 11.03 19.14 20.44
C VAL A 46 12.53 19.17 20.71
N TYR A 47 13.03 20.32 21.13
CA TYR A 47 14.41 20.47 21.58
C TYR A 47 14.41 20.73 23.08
N ASP A 48 15.15 19.91 23.83
CA ASP A 48 15.40 20.11 25.26
C ASP A 48 16.75 20.82 25.42
N ASP A 49 16.71 22.13 25.64
CA ASP A 49 17.88 22.98 25.86
C ASP A 49 18.76 22.51 27.03
N ASN A 50 18.15 21.90 28.07
CA ASN A 50 18.87 21.46 29.26
C ASN A 50 19.65 20.17 29.02
N ARG A 51 19.13 19.30 28.15
CA ARG A 51 19.77 18.01 27.81
C ARG A 51 20.55 18.06 26.51
N GLY A 52 20.37 19.10 25.70
CA GLY A 52 20.90 19.20 24.35
C GLY A 52 20.34 18.13 23.40
N LEU A 53 19.14 17.61 23.69
CA LEU A 53 18.53 16.50 22.98
C LEU A 53 17.41 16.98 22.06
N THR A 54 17.34 16.37 20.88
CA THR A 54 16.25 16.58 19.94
C THR A 54 15.38 15.33 19.91
N THR A 55 14.07 15.49 20.13
CA THR A 55 13.09 14.41 19.99
C THR A 55 12.12 14.69 18.85
N VAL A 56 11.70 13.61 18.20
CA VAL A 56 10.65 13.58 17.18
C VAL A 56 9.35 13.20 17.87
N LEU A 57 8.28 13.91 17.54
CA LEU A 57 6.91 13.53 17.91
C LEU A 57 6.26 12.75 16.76
N LEU A 58 5.97 11.47 16.99
CA LEU A 58 5.29 10.59 16.04
C LEU A 58 3.96 10.11 16.61
N TRP A 59 2.87 10.38 15.90
CA TRP A 59 1.58 9.78 16.23
C TRP A 59 1.41 8.49 15.45
N GLU A 60 1.55 7.36 16.14
CA GLU A 60 1.32 6.03 15.57
C GLU A 60 -0.13 5.88 15.08
N VAL A 61 -0.28 5.31 13.90
CA VAL A 61 -1.56 5.17 13.22
C VAL A 61 -2.49 4.30 14.05
N GLY A 62 -3.54 4.91 14.61
CA GLY A 62 -4.55 4.21 15.43
C GLY A 62 -4.52 4.56 16.90
N ASP A 63 -3.47 5.23 17.36
CA ASP A 63 -3.38 5.68 18.76
C ASP A 63 -4.13 6.99 18.99
N SER A 64 -4.20 7.41 20.25
CA SER A 64 -4.84 8.67 20.67
C SER A 64 -3.85 9.81 20.91
N SER A 65 -2.55 9.53 20.89
CA SER A 65 -1.48 10.48 21.22
C SER A 65 -0.21 10.19 20.44
N ALA A 66 0.67 11.19 20.37
CA ALA A 66 2.01 11.03 19.84
C ALA A 66 2.98 10.57 20.93
N ASP A 67 3.93 9.72 20.53
CA ASP A 67 5.08 9.33 21.35
C ASP A 67 6.31 10.12 20.93
N GLU A 68 7.26 10.23 21.87
CA GLU A 68 8.54 10.92 21.70
C GLU A 68 9.67 9.93 21.43
N TYR A 69 10.48 10.19 20.40
CA TYR A 69 11.64 9.38 20.04
C TYR A 69 12.88 10.25 19.91
N TYR A 70 14.02 9.83 20.45
CA TYR A 70 15.27 10.58 20.28
C TYR A 70 15.74 10.52 18.83
N ASP A 71 16.25 11.63 18.30
CA ASP A 71 16.69 11.72 16.90
C ASP A 71 17.83 10.73 16.58
N GLY A 72 18.67 10.40 17.56
CA GLY A 72 19.74 9.43 17.47
C GLY A 72 19.28 7.97 17.34
N ASP A 73 18.06 7.65 17.77
CA ASP A 73 17.51 6.30 17.72
C ASP A 73 16.76 6.02 16.40
N ILE A 74 16.61 7.03 15.55
CA ILE A 74 15.99 6.88 14.23
C ILE A 74 16.98 6.23 13.25
N LEU A 75 16.75 4.96 12.92
CA LEU A 75 17.65 4.16 12.10
C LEU A 75 17.33 4.24 10.60
N ASP A 76 16.04 4.31 10.24
CA ASP A 76 15.56 4.40 8.85
C ASP A 76 14.21 5.14 8.78
N VAL A 77 13.98 5.87 7.69
CA VAL A 77 12.75 6.64 7.46
C VAL A 77 12.34 6.53 6.01
N LYS A 78 11.11 6.09 5.76
CA LYS A 78 10.50 6.05 4.42
C LYS A 78 9.21 6.87 4.42
N PRO A 79 9.04 7.83 3.49
CA PRO A 79 7.76 8.51 3.34
C PRO A 79 6.67 7.50 2.94
N MET A 80 5.50 7.62 3.55
CA MET A 80 4.34 6.80 3.22
C MET A 80 3.12 7.69 2.93
N GLU A 81 2.18 7.19 2.12
CA GLU A 81 0.85 7.79 2.07
C GLU A 81 0.13 7.49 3.38
N ARG A 82 -0.71 8.42 3.89
CA ARG A 82 -1.56 8.18 5.08
C ARG A 82 -2.26 6.83 4.93
N PRO A 83 -2.10 5.90 5.88
CA PRO A 83 -2.85 4.65 5.87
C PRO A 83 -4.34 4.97 5.94
N VAL A 84 -5.12 4.30 5.10
CA VAL A 84 -6.58 4.42 5.16
C VAL A 84 -7.01 3.74 6.46
N MET A 85 -7.51 4.48 7.44
CA MET A 85 -8.01 3.89 8.69
C MET A 85 -9.27 3.08 8.42
N VAL A 86 -9.49 1.98 9.15
CA VAL A 86 -10.73 1.19 9.01
C VAL A 86 -11.97 2.06 9.24
N SER A 87 -11.90 3.03 10.17
CA SER A 87 -12.94 4.02 10.41
C SER A 87 -13.26 4.91 9.20
N ASP A 88 -12.29 5.11 8.31
CA ASP A 88 -12.39 5.96 7.12
C ASP A 88 -12.76 5.13 5.87
N MET A 89 -12.83 3.80 5.99
CA MET A 89 -13.16 2.91 4.89
C MET A 89 -14.66 2.88 4.62
N PHE A 90 -15.05 3.00 3.36
CA PHE A 90 -16.45 2.95 2.97
C PHE A 90 -16.77 1.65 2.23
N PHE A 91 -18.01 1.19 2.34
CA PHE A 91 -18.59 0.17 1.47
C PHE A 91 -19.99 0.63 1.06
N THR A 92 -20.29 0.56 -0.24
CA THR A 92 -21.56 1.03 -0.78
C THR A 92 -22.07 0.04 -1.82
N PRO A 93 -23.11 -0.75 -1.50
CA PRO A 93 -23.80 -1.60 -2.47
C PRO A 93 -24.33 -0.77 -3.64
N TYR A 94 -24.35 -1.35 -4.84
CA TYR A 94 -24.78 -0.65 -6.06
C TYR A 94 -26.07 -1.23 -6.61
N LYS A 95 -27.11 -0.39 -6.69
CA LYS A 95 -28.42 -0.71 -7.30
C LYS A 95 -29.07 -2.00 -6.74
N GLY A 96 -28.89 -2.29 -5.45
CA GLY A 96 -29.51 -3.45 -4.79
C GLY A 96 -29.09 -4.81 -5.35
N ARG A 97 -27.93 -4.90 -6.01
CA ARG A 97 -27.42 -6.15 -6.58
C ARG A 97 -26.82 -7.04 -5.50
N ALA A 98 -27.01 -8.35 -5.66
CA ALA A 98 -26.42 -9.35 -4.77
C ALA A 98 -24.89 -9.24 -4.79
N PHE A 99 -24.27 -9.44 -3.63
CA PHE A 99 -22.84 -9.31 -3.41
C PHE A 99 -22.41 -10.30 -2.33
N GLU A 100 -21.47 -11.17 -2.65
CA GLU A 100 -21.07 -12.27 -1.76
C GLU A 100 -19.56 -12.49 -1.77
N ILE A 101 -18.98 -12.74 -0.58
CA ILE A 101 -17.62 -13.26 -0.46
C ILE A 101 -17.56 -14.64 -1.13
N GLY A 102 -16.48 -14.93 -1.84
CA GLY A 102 -16.32 -16.12 -2.68
C GLY A 102 -16.75 -15.92 -4.14
N GLN A 103 -17.41 -14.80 -4.47
CA GLN A 103 -17.81 -14.50 -5.84
C GLN A 103 -16.60 -14.12 -6.71
N LYS A 104 -16.63 -14.55 -7.98
CA LYS A 104 -15.62 -14.14 -8.98
C LYS A 104 -15.92 -12.74 -9.50
N VAL A 105 -15.00 -11.81 -9.28
CA VAL A 105 -15.20 -10.38 -9.55
C VAL A 105 -14.02 -9.79 -10.33
N ASP A 106 -14.27 -8.67 -11.00
CA ASP A 106 -13.24 -7.76 -11.48
C ASP A 106 -13.23 -6.50 -10.64
N VAL A 107 -12.05 -6.11 -10.18
CA VAL A 107 -11.81 -4.93 -9.35
C VAL A 107 -10.99 -3.94 -10.13
N TYR A 108 -11.45 -2.69 -10.18
CA TYR A 108 -10.73 -1.60 -10.82
C TYR A 108 -10.90 -0.30 -10.05
N ARG A 109 -9.92 0.59 -10.19
CA ARG A 109 -9.93 1.89 -9.52
C ARG A 109 -11.09 2.74 -10.04
N ASN A 110 -11.90 3.26 -9.13
CA ASN A 110 -12.98 4.17 -9.46
C ASN A 110 -12.52 5.63 -9.24
N LEU A 111 -12.30 6.34 -10.33
CA LEU A 111 -11.81 7.73 -10.32
C LEU A 111 -12.85 8.74 -9.80
N HIS A 112 -14.10 8.32 -9.63
CA HIS A 112 -15.19 9.15 -9.10
C HIS A 112 -15.42 8.92 -7.60
N THR A 113 -14.54 8.17 -6.94
CA THR A 113 -14.56 7.94 -5.49
C THR A 113 -13.30 8.54 -4.86
N ASN A 114 -13.34 8.79 -3.54
CA ASN A 114 -12.17 9.22 -2.79
C ASN A 114 -11.18 8.06 -2.61
N ASN A 115 -10.44 7.72 -3.68
CA ASN A 115 -9.48 6.62 -3.74
C ASN A 115 -10.05 5.22 -3.46
N GLY A 116 -11.25 4.93 -3.96
CA GLY A 116 -11.88 3.62 -3.87
C GLY A 116 -11.88 2.82 -5.17
N TYR A 117 -12.49 1.64 -5.09
CA TYR A 117 -12.58 0.66 -6.14
C TYR A 117 -14.04 0.32 -6.45
N SER A 118 -14.28 -0.02 -7.71
CA SER A 118 -15.52 -0.67 -8.12
C SER A 118 -15.29 -2.17 -8.19
N ILE A 119 -16.21 -2.92 -7.60
CA ILE A 119 -16.30 -4.37 -7.74
C ILE A 119 -17.39 -4.64 -8.78
N ARG A 120 -17.05 -5.32 -9.88
CA ARG A 120 -18.04 -5.80 -10.85
C ARG A 120 -18.04 -7.32 -10.90
N ASP A 121 -19.22 -7.89 -11.12
CA ASP A 121 -19.36 -9.32 -11.37
C ASP A 121 -18.61 -9.69 -12.66
N ALA A 122 -17.74 -10.70 -12.59
CA ALA A 122 -16.86 -11.05 -13.70
C ALA A 122 -17.59 -11.69 -14.90
N LYS A 123 -18.82 -12.19 -14.69
CA LYS A 123 -19.63 -12.88 -15.70
C LYS A 123 -20.53 -11.91 -16.46
N THR A 124 -21.24 -11.05 -15.74
CA THR A 124 -22.23 -10.10 -16.26
C THR A 124 -21.65 -8.73 -16.57
N GLY A 125 -20.49 -8.40 -15.98
CA GLY A 125 -19.86 -7.07 -16.11
C GLY A 125 -20.55 -5.97 -15.30
N LEU A 126 -21.58 -6.30 -14.52
CA LEU A 126 -22.34 -5.35 -13.72
C LEU A 126 -21.62 -4.98 -12.42
N VAL A 127 -21.54 -3.69 -12.12
CA VAL A 127 -21.01 -3.19 -10.82
C VAL A 127 -21.90 -3.66 -9.67
N LEU A 128 -21.31 -4.26 -8.66
CA LEU A 128 -21.99 -4.79 -7.47
C LEU A 128 -21.87 -3.82 -6.28
N ALA A 129 -20.69 -3.22 -6.10
CA ALA A 129 -20.42 -2.33 -4.98
C ALA A 129 -19.22 -1.40 -5.25
N HIS A 130 -19.09 -0.38 -4.41
CA HIS A 130 -17.90 0.46 -4.29
C HIS A 130 -17.32 0.37 -2.88
N CYS A 131 -16.00 0.39 -2.74
CA CYS A 131 -15.35 0.31 -1.43
C CYS A 131 -13.95 0.92 -1.42
N SER A 132 -13.41 1.15 -0.22
CA SER A 132 -12.05 1.70 -0.05
C SER A 132 -10.97 0.70 -0.41
N THR A 133 -11.11 -0.56 0.02
CA THR A 133 -10.12 -1.62 -0.27
C THR A 133 -10.80 -2.95 -0.60
N VAL A 134 -10.11 -3.80 -1.38
CA VAL A 134 -10.61 -5.12 -1.78
C VAL A 134 -9.49 -6.14 -1.70
N GLN A 135 -9.75 -7.28 -1.09
CA GLN A 135 -8.88 -8.45 -1.08
C GLN A 135 -9.42 -9.51 -2.04
N LEU A 136 -8.56 -9.99 -2.91
CA LEU A 136 -8.85 -11.05 -3.87
C LEU A 136 -7.90 -12.22 -3.67
N THR A 137 -8.39 -13.43 -3.85
CA THR A 137 -7.57 -14.63 -4.03
C THR A 137 -7.63 -15.15 -5.46
N ASN A 138 -6.63 -15.94 -5.86
CA ASN A 138 -6.52 -16.52 -7.21
C ASN A 138 -6.60 -15.42 -8.29
N ALA A 139 -5.86 -14.34 -8.09
CA ALA A 139 -5.96 -13.11 -8.85
C ALA A 139 -5.24 -13.20 -10.20
N ARG A 140 -5.81 -12.54 -11.21
CA ARG A 140 -5.25 -12.34 -12.54
C ARG A 140 -5.30 -10.87 -12.91
N PHE A 141 -4.20 -10.34 -13.40
CA PHE A 141 -4.07 -8.95 -13.81
C PHE A 141 -4.44 -8.82 -15.29
N HIS A 142 -5.41 -7.97 -15.59
CA HIS A 142 -5.92 -7.78 -16.95
C HIS A 142 -5.70 -6.36 -17.41
N VAL A 143 -5.16 -6.21 -18.63
CA VAL A 143 -5.08 -4.95 -19.37
C VAL A 143 -5.69 -5.18 -20.76
N SER A 144 -6.69 -4.38 -21.11
CA SER A 144 -7.21 -4.31 -22.47
C SER A 144 -6.30 -3.41 -23.29
N GLU A 145 -5.53 -3.99 -24.20
CA GLU A 145 -4.58 -3.22 -25.03
C GLU A 145 -5.29 -2.19 -25.92
N SER A 146 -6.45 -2.54 -26.50
CA SER A 146 -7.25 -1.58 -27.28
C SER A 146 -7.77 -0.43 -26.39
N GLY A 147 -8.16 -0.72 -25.15
CA GLY A 147 -8.55 0.30 -24.17
C GLY A 147 -7.37 1.18 -23.72
N ARG A 148 -6.18 0.59 -23.57
CA ARG A 148 -4.95 1.30 -23.25
C ARG A 148 -4.57 2.25 -24.37
N GLN A 149 -4.55 1.78 -25.62
CA GLN A 149 -4.21 2.60 -26.79
C GLN A 149 -5.13 3.81 -26.93
N LYS A 150 -6.45 3.63 -26.77
CA LYS A 150 -7.41 4.76 -26.74
C LYS A 150 -7.17 5.72 -25.58
N THR A 151 -6.79 5.22 -24.40
CA THR A 151 -6.44 6.06 -23.25
C THR A 151 -5.21 6.92 -23.54
N VAL A 152 -4.20 6.34 -24.21
CA VAL A 152 -2.95 7.01 -24.56
C VAL A 152 -3.14 8.03 -25.69
N SER A 153 -3.79 7.64 -26.78
CA SER A 153 -3.97 8.50 -27.96
C SER A 153 -4.88 9.69 -27.68
N GLU A 154 -5.99 9.47 -26.97
CA GLU A 154 -6.99 10.51 -26.70
C GLU A 154 -6.74 11.23 -25.37
N LYS A 155 -5.74 10.79 -24.58
CA LYS A 155 -5.41 11.32 -23.24
C LYS A 155 -6.61 11.37 -22.28
N ARG A 156 -7.60 10.48 -22.48
CA ARG A 156 -8.83 10.42 -21.68
C ARG A 156 -8.87 9.15 -20.84
N LYS A 157 -9.07 9.33 -19.53
CA LYS A 157 -9.13 8.22 -18.56
C LYS A 157 -10.31 7.29 -18.87
N ARG A 158 -10.02 6.00 -18.98
CA ARG A 158 -10.98 4.91 -19.19
C ARG A 158 -10.61 3.73 -18.33
N VAL A 159 -11.59 2.91 -17.96
CA VAL A 159 -11.31 1.62 -17.34
C VAL A 159 -10.81 0.68 -18.44
N HIS A 160 -9.53 0.35 -18.39
CA HIS A 160 -8.89 -0.60 -19.31
C HIS A 160 -8.01 -1.61 -18.58
N ALA A 161 -7.85 -1.45 -17.26
CA ALA A 161 -7.08 -2.35 -16.43
C ALA A 161 -7.89 -2.71 -15.17
N PHE A 162 -7.84 -3.98 -14.79
CA PHE A 162 -8.55 -4.53 -13.63
C PHE A 162 -7.86 -5.79 -13.11
N VAL A 163 -8.13 -6.14 -11.86
CA VAL A 163 -7.71 -7.41 -11.25
C VAL A 163 -8.94 -8.30 -11.15
N ARG A 164 -8.87 -9.49 -11.75
CA ARG A 164 -9.91 -10.51 -11.67
C ARG A 164 -9.54 -11.53 -10.63
N GLY A 165 -10.43 -11.87 -9.70
CA GLY A 165 -10.15 -12.87 -8.68
C GLY A 165 -11.40 -13.34 -7.97
N THR A 166 -11.21 -14.16 -6.96
CA THR A 166 -12.27 -14.55 -6.02
C THR A 166 -12.28 -13.53 -4.88
N LEU A 167 -13.43 -12.90 -4.64
CA LEU A 167 -13.57 -11.91 -3.59
C LEU A 167 -13.36 -12.57 -2.23
N ALA A 168 -12.36 -12.14 -1.48
CA ALA A 168 -12.04 -12.68 -0.16
C ALA A 168 -12.51 -11.76 0.97
N ALA A 169 -12.31 -10.45 0.82
CA ALA A 169 -12.75 -9.43 1.76
C ALA A 169 -12.80 -8.04 1.11
N TYR A 170 -13.34 -7.08 1.83
CA TYR A 170 -13.32 -5.65 1.51
C TYR A 170 -13.09 -4.84 2.78
N ASN A 171 -12.63 -3.60 2.63
CA ASN A 171 -12.28 -2.72 3.75
C ASN A 171 -11.28 -3.35 4.74
N VAL A 172 -10.30 -4.06 4.20
CA VAL A 172 -9.17 -4.61 4.92
C VAL A 172 -7.94 -3.72 4.79
N GLN A 173 -7.06 -3.77 5.78
CA GLN A 173 -5.71 -3.21 5.68
C GLN A 173 -4.85 -4.04 4.74
N VAL A 174 -3.81 -3.42 4.18
CA VAL A 174 -2.78 -4.15 3.45
C VAL A 174 -1.91 -4.90 4.47
N PRO A 175 -1.80 -6.23 4.39
CA PRO A 175 -0.93 -6.98 5.31
C PRO A 175 0.54 -6.59 5.15
N SER A 176 1.30 -6.67 6.24
CA SER A 176 2.75 -6.46 6.20
C SER A 176 3.44 -7.45 5.25
N GLY A 177 4.53 -7.02 4.62
CA GLY A 177 5.30 -7.84 3.68
C GLY A 177 4.72 -7.95 2.26
N PHE A 178 3.54 -7.37 1.98
CA PHE A 178 3.03 -7.32 0.60
C PHE A 178 3.82 -6.33 -0.26
N LYS A 179 4.10 -6.71 -1.50
CA LYS A 179 4.86 -5.93 -2.47
C LYS A 179 3.93 -5.06 -3.32
N LYS A 180 4.34 -3.81 -3.55
CA LYS A 180 3.55 -2.83 -4.29
C LYS A 180 3.53 -3.15 -5.78
N VAL A 181 2.34 -3.12 -6.36
CA VAL A 181 2.11 -3.29 -7.80
C VAL A 181 1.76 -1.96 -8.42
N ILE A 182 2.40 -1.65 -9.55
CA ILE A 182 2.20 -0.43 -10.32
C ILE A 182 1.71 -0.74 -11.72
N TYR A 183 0.91 0.19 -12.25
CA TYR A 183 0.52 0.21 -13.64
C TYR A 183 0.31 1.65 -14.09
N ASN A 184 0.94 2.03 -15.20
CA ASN A 184 0.72 3.33 -15.82
C ASN A 184 0.65 3.15 -17.34
N PRO A 185 -0.49 3.42 -17.99
CA PRO A 185 -0.69 3.12 -19.41
C PRO A 185 0.25 3.86 -20.36
N TYR A 186 0.87 4.95 -19.90
CA TYR A 186 1.83 5.74 -20.68
C TYR A 186 3.25 5.19 -20.63
N TYR A 187 3.57 4.37 -19.62
CA TYR A 187 4.93 3.85 -19.39
C TYR A 187 5.03 2.33 -19.48
N THR A 188 3.95 1.60 -19.18
CA THR A 188 3.92 0.14 -19.19
C THR A 188 2.69 -0.40 -19.90
N THR A 189 2.84 -1.58 -20.50
CA THR A 189 1.74 -2.34 -21.12
C THR A 189 1.05 -3.27 -20.12
N LEU A 190 1.76 -3.69 -19.08
CA LEU A 190 1.30 -4.63 -18.06
C LEU A 190 1.55 -4.09 -16.65
N PHE A 191 0.94 -4.76 -15.66
CA PHE A 191 1.22 -4.53 -14.25
C PHE A 191 2.63 -5.04 -13.92
N THR A 192 3.36 -4.29 -13.10
CA THR A 192 4.71 -4.65 -12.64
C THR A 192 4.82 -4.49 -11.14
N GLU A 193 5.66 -5.31 -10.50
CA GLU A 193 6.07 -5.08 -9.12
C GLU A 193 6.99 -3.84 -9.07
N ALA A 194 6.80 -2.99 -8.07
CA ALA A 194 7.36 -1.64 -8.03
C ALA A 194 8.89 -1.63 -7.89
N GLU A 195 9.48 -2.55 -7.13
CA GLU A 195 10.92 -2.62 -6.86
C GLU A 195 11.67 -3.32 -8.00
N THR A 196 11.30 -4.56 -8.28
CA THR A 196 11.94 -5.46 -9.25
C THR A 196 11.57 -5.16 -10.70
N LYS A 197 10.50 -4.39 -10.94
CA LYS A 197 9.90 -4.14 -12.27
C LYS A 197 9.43 -5.40 -13.00
N LYS A 198 9.38 -6.54 -12.32
CA LYS A 198 8.93 -7.80 -12.91
C LYS A 198 7.44 -7.70 -13.24
N THR A 199 7.08 -8.15 -14.44
CA THR A 199 5.70 -8.22 -14.90
C THR A 199 4.90 -9.21 -14.05
N LEU A 200 3.68 -8.81 -13.68
CA LEU A 200 2.73 -9.61 -12.92
C LEU A 200 1.52 -9.94 -13.79
N THR A 201 1.26 -11.23 -13.97
CA THR A 201 0.07 -11.76 -14.65
C THR A 201 -0.93 -12.38 -13.68
N THR A 202 -0.42 -12.98 -12.60
CA THR A 202 -1.19 -13.68 -11.57
C THR A 202 -0.59 -13.49 -10.18
N SER A 203 -1.42 -13.68 -9.14
CA SER A 203 -0.96 -13.79 -7.76
C SER A 203 -1.99 -14.56 -6.93
N ASP A 204 -1.54 -15.31 -5.91
CA ASP A 204 -2.42 -16.04 -5.02
C ASP A 204 -3.31 -15.09 -4.21
N GLU A 205 -2.78 -13.92 -3.85
CA GLU A 205 -3.45 -12.95 -3.00
C GLU A 205 -3.10 -11.51 -3.41
N VAL A 206 -4.13 -10.68 -3.60
CA VAL A 206 -4.01 -9.26 -3.95
C VAL A 206 -4.86 -8.43 -3.01
N VAL A 207 -4.30 -7.34 -2.48
CA VAL A 207 -5.05 -6.27 -1.83
C VAL A 207 -5.00 -5.01 -2.67
N CYS A 208 -6.16 -4.52 -3.10
CA CYS A 208 -6.33 -3.23 -3.76
C CYS A 208 -6.57 -2.15 -2.70
N SER A 209 -5.69 -1.16 -2.60
CA SER A 209 -5.80 -0.06 -1.64
C SER A 209 -5.25 1.25 -2.21
N GLY A 210 -6.02 2.33 -2.04
CA GLY A 210 -5.68 3.67 -2.51
C GLY A 210 -5.53 3.77 -4.04
N LYS A 211 -4.29 3.95 -4.50
CA LYS A 211 -3.96 4.02 -5.94
C LYS A 211 -3.35 2.73 -6.47
N TYR A 212 -3.07 1.76 -5.61
CA TYR A 212 -2.18 0.64 -5.89
C TYR A 212 -2.85 -0.70 -5.65
N ALA A 213 -2.20 -1.75 -6.13
CA ALA A 213 -2.45 -3.11 -5.67
C ALA A 213 -1.20 -3.59 -4.93
N TYR A 214 -1.38 -4.58 -4.08
CA TYR A 214 -0.34 -5.16 -3.24
C TYR A 214 -0.45 -6.67 -3.36
N VAL A 215 0.67 -7.36 -3.57
CA VAL A 215 0.72 -8.82 -3.75
C VAL A 215 1.57 -9.46 -2.68
N ARG A 216 1.18 -10.66 -2.25
CA ARG A 216 2.04 -11.50 -1.41
C ARG A 216 3.20 -12.04 -2.25
N GLU A 217 4.41 -11.98 -1.72
CA GLU A 217 5.56 -12.63 -2.33
C GLU A 217 5.36 -14.15 -2.29
N SER A 218 5.29 -14.78 -3.46
CA SER A 218 5.26 -16.23 -3.57
C SER A 218 6.67 -16.76 -3.28
N PHE A 219 6.90 -17.26 -2.06
CA PHE A 219 8.06 -18.11 -1.79
C PHE A 219 7.84 -19.45 -2.48
N THR A 220 8.15 -19.56 -3.76
CA THR A 220 8.38 -20.88 -4.34
C THR A 220 9.74 -21.35 -3.85
N ASN A 221 9.76 -22.02 -2.69
CA ASN A 221 10.82 -22.95 -2.37
C ASN A 221 10.74 -24.07 -3.41
N GLY A 222 11.45 -23.90 -4.53
CA GLY A 222 11.75 -24.96 -5.48
C GLY A 222 12.73 -25.94 -4.84
N GLY A 223 12.28 -26.64 -3.80
CA GLY A 223 12.91 -27.87 -3.33
C GLY A 223 12.67 -28.92 -4.39
N ASN A 224 13.61 -29.03 -5.33
CA ASN A 224 13.69 -30.17 -6.23
C ASN A 224 14.18 -31.38 -5.41
N ASN A 225 13.25 -32.07 -4.74
CA ASN A 225 13.45 -33.41 -4.22
C ASN A 225 12.74 -34.40 -5.14
N GLY A 226 13.52 -34.96 -6.06
CA GLY A 226 13.49 -36.37 -6.49
C GLY A 226 12.26 -36.89 -7.25
N ALA A 227 12.47 -37.23 -8.52
CA ALA A 227 12.47 -38.62 -9.00
C ALA A 227 13.25 -38.71 -10.32
#